data_AF-A0A2P6TYA1-F1
#
_entry.id   AF-A0A2P6TYA1-F1
#
_cell.length_a   1.000
_cell.length_b   1.000
_cell.length_c   1.000
_cell.angle_alpha   90.00
_cell.angle_beta   90.00
_cell.angle_gamma   90.00
#
_symmetry.space_group_name_H-M   'P 1'
#
loop_
_entity.id
_entity.type
_entity.pdbx_description
1 polymer ?
#
loop_
_entity_poly.entity_id
_entity_poly.type
_entity_poly.pdbx_seq_one_letter_code
_entity_poly.pdbx_strand_id
1 'polypeptide(L)'
;MNRLSAEATEAGLRATLGNINMQQGYTQYNGQDSIPVGTVCHEETLGDYASFVNIQEGTPELGGQLWCDYKMSDTDFLLLPSVAAFFLNTTQGELLDANANLVLQLARPFAADPTIENLISIRPGQSVGDWRDSETGLAFAPIPFDVNVALVPAALRAIEAVAGGEGNLTFYALSLQSNGTKVPVMQSDLSFSLLYGSNLPESLIRAVPALLAEFPAGLLTPAGMVVASPSYAGIEPELESALYQNFTNGFYHGEVVWGFVEAMMVEGLERQLALCDSPSAPTWCSDSQLVSQLRTALDRLWGTIVNNADVAFSEVWSWKYENGGYRTASLAETSATSTESNAVQLWSHAFIAVPGPTGGTLLEL
;
A
#
# COMPACT_ATOMS: atom_id res chain seq x y z
N MET A 1 7.31 24.15 6.55
CA MET A 1 6.30 24.81 5.71
C MET A 1 5.25 25.44 6.62
N ASN A 2 4.90 26.71 6.38
CA ASN A 2 4.08 27.51 7.29
C ASN A 2 2.62 27.02 7.33
N ARG A 3 1.97 27.10 8.50
CA ARG A 3 0.55 26.77 8.75
C ARG A 3 -0.42 27.28 7.66
N LEU A 4 -0.15 28.47 7.12
CA LEU A 4 -0.87 29.10 6.01
C LEU A 4 -0.87 28.28 4.70
N SER A 5 0.16 27.49 4.42
CA SER A 5 0.20 26.62 3.23
C SER A 5 -0.68 25.38 3.36
N ALA A 6 -0.83 24.84 4.58
CA ALA A 6 -1.64 23.66 4.83
C ALA A 6 -3.14 23.99 4.87
N GLU A 7 -3.53 25.10 5.49
CA GLU A 7 -4.93 25.56 5.53
C GLU A 7 -5.43 25.98 4.13
N ALA A 8 -4.58 26.63 3.32
CA ALA A 8 -4.89 26.96 1.94
C ALA A 8 -5.02 25.71 1.05
N THR A 9 -4.20 24.67 1.31
CA THR A 9 -4.27 23.39 0.60
C THR A 9 -5.52 22.60 0.98
N GLU A 10 -5.90 22.56 2.26
CA GLU A 10 -7.13 21.90 2.72
C GLU A 10 -8.39 22.61 2.17
N ALA A 11 -8.43 23.95 2.22
CA ALA A 11 -9.52 24.73 1.67
C ALA A 11 -9.62 24.57 0.14
N GLY A 12 -8.47 24.56 -0.56
CA GLY A 12 -8.40 24.29 -1.99
C GLY A 12 -8.85 22.87 -2.36
N LEU A 13 -8.47 21.86 -1.57
CA LEU A 13 -8.85 20.46 -1.80
C LEU A 13 -10.36 20.25 -1.59
N ARG A 14 -10.93 20.83 -0.52
CA ARG A 14 -12.38 20.79 -0.27
C ARG A 14 -13.18 21.50 -1.37
N ALA A 15 -12.71 22.66 -1.83
CA ALA A 15 -13.35 23.38 -2.93
C ALA A 15 -13.28 22.57 -4.24
N THR A 16 -12.14 21.93 -4.52
CA THR A 16 -11.96 21.15 -5.76
C THR A 16 -12.78 19.85 -5.74
N LEU A 17 -12.81 19.12 -4.62
CA LEU A 17 -13.61 17.90 -4.47
C LEU A 17 -15.12 18.16 -4.56
N GLY A 18 -15.58 19.33 -4.10
CA GLY A 18 -16.99 19.72 -4.13
C GLY A 18 -17.54 20.01 -5.53
N ASN A 19 -16.67 20.18 -6.53
CA ASN A 19 -17.05 20.64 -7.88
C ASN A 19 -16.63 19.67 -8.99
N ILE A 20 -16.44 18.40 -8.64
CA ILE A 20 -16.29 17.31 -9.60
C ILE A 20 -17.64 17.08 -10.28
N ASN A 21 -17.66 17.01 -11.61
CA ASN A 21 -18.87 16.68 -12.34
C ASN A 21 -19.30 15.24 -12.02
N MET A 22 -20.41 15.08 -11.29
CA MET A 22 -21.02 13.77 -11.00
C MET A 22 -22.27 13.50 -11.84
N GLN A 23 -22.66 14.43 -12.70
CA GLN A 23 -23.86 14.31 -13.51
C GLN A 23 -23.56 13.53 -14.80
N GLN A 24 -24.28 12.43 -15.01
CA GLN A 24 -24.22 11.69 -16.27
C GLN A 24 -24.86 12.49 -17.42
N GLY A 25 -24.20 12.48 -18.59
CA GLY A 25 -24.69 13.15 -19.78
C GLY A 25 -24.64 14.68 -19.72
N TYR A 26 -23.84 15.25 -18.82
CA TYR A 26 -23.62 16.69 -18.78
C TYR A 26 -22.89 17.14 -20.06
N THR A 27 -23.36 18.23 -20.67
CA THR A 27 -22.76 18.80 -21.88
C THR A 27 -22.50 20.28 -21.68
N GLN A 28 -21.32 20.76 -22.05
CA GLN A 28 -20.95 22.18 -21.92
C GLN A 28 -20.69 22.85 -23.28
N TYR A 29 -20.61 24.18 -23.31
CA TYR A 29 -20.10 25.05 -24.39
C TYR A 29 -20.92 25.19 -25.67
N ASN A 30 -21.81 24.25 -25.97
CA ASN A 30 -22.62 24.23 -27.20
C ASN A 30 -23.65 23.08 -27.26
N GLY A 31 -23.76 22.26 -26.20
CA GLY A 31 -24.56 21.03 -26.19
C GLY A 31 -23.95 19.86 -26.99
N GLN A 32 -22.68 19.97 -27.41
CA GLN A 32 -21.98 18.95 -28.21
C GLN A 32 -20.89 18.23 -27.41
N ASP A 33 -20.22 18.91 -26.48
CA ASP A 33 -19.14 18.33 -25.69
C ASP A 33 -19.67 17.67 -24.42
N SER A 34 -19.75 16.33 -24.45
CA SER A 34 -20.09 15.53 -23.28
C SER A 34 -18.95 15.58 -22.28
N ILE A 35 -19.21 16.15 -21.09
CA ILE A 35 -18.26 16.17 -19.99
C ILE A 35 -18.37 14.85 -19.23
N PRO A 36 -17.30 14.06 -19.15
CA PRO A 36 -17.30 12.82 -18.38
C PRO A 36 -17.61 13.04 -16.90
N VAL A 37 -18.22 12.04 -16.28
CA VAL A 37 -18.28 11.94 -14.82
C VAL A 37 -16.85 11.85 -14.28
N GLY A 38 -16.53 12.64 -13.25
CA GLY A 38 -15.20 12.72 -12.66
C GLY A 38 -14.35 13.89 -13.14
N THR A 39 -14.80 14.65 -14.14
CA THR A 39 -14.06 15.83 -14.64
C THR A 39 -14.06 16.94 -13.60
N VAL A 40 -12.90 17.56 -13.38
CA VAL A 40 -12.71 18.59 -12.35
C VAL A 40 -13.02 19.97 -12.91
N CYS A 41 -13.84 20.73 -12.19
CA CYS A 41 -14.10 22.14 -12.51
C CYS A 41 -12.82 22.97 -12.35
N HIS A 42 -12.29 23.52 -13.45
CA HIS A 42 -11.04 24.30 -13.43
C HIS A 42 -11.26 25.71 -12.90
N GLU A 43 -12.34 26.34 -13.32
CA GLU A 43 -12.73 27.70 -12.93
C GLU A 43 -14.21 27.74 -12.56
N GLU A 44 -14.50 28.47 -11.50
CA GLU A 44 -15.86 28.76 -11.05
C GLU A 44 -16.18 30.22 -11.32
N THR A 45 -17.33 30.49 -11.94
CA THR A 45 -17.89 31.84 -11.93
C THR A 45 -18.90 31.95 -10.79
N LEU A 46 -18.81 33.05 -10.04
CA LEU A 46 -19.64 33.33 -8.87
C LEU A 46 -20.40 34.65 -9.04
N GLY A 47 -21.60 34.73 -8.44
CA GLY A 47 -22.38 35.96 -8.33
C GLY A 47 -22.86 36.52 -9.68
N ASP A 48 -22.72 37.84 -9.87
CA ASP A 48 -23.24 38.54 -11.07
C ASP A 48 -22.56 38.09 -12.37
N TYR A 49 -21.29 37.66 -12.29
CA TYR A 49 -20.59 37.12 -13.45
C TYR A 49 -21.15 35.76 -13.87
N ALA A 50 -21.53 34.91 -12.91
CA ALA A 50 -22.22 33.65 -13.20
C ALA A 50 -23.59 33.89 -13.86
N SER A 51 -24.33 34.91 -13.40
CA SER A 51 -25.60 35.33 -14.03
C SER A 51 -25.40 35.75 -15.49
N PHE A 52 -24.34 36.52 -15.76
CA PHE A 52 -23.99 36.93 -17.12
C PHE A 52 -23.65 35.73 -18.02
N VAL A 53 -22.87 34.77 -17.52
CA VAL A 53 -22.49 33.56 -18.27
C VAL A 53 -23.71 32.66 -18.52
N ASN A 54 -24.54 32.41 -17.51
CA ASN A 54 -25.77 31.62 -17.66
C ASN A 54 -26.74 32.22 -18.70
N ILE A 55 -26.80 33.55 -18.83
CA ILE A 55 -27.58 34.22 -19.88
C ILE A 55 -26.98 33.95 -21.27
N GLN A 56 -25.65 34.00 -21.42
CA GLN A 56 -24.99 33.75 -22.71
C GLN A 56 -25.16 32.31 -23.18
N GLU A 57 -25.16 31.36 -22.26
CA GLU A 57 -25.30 29.93 -22.52
C GLU A 57 -26.76 29.48 -22.69
N GLY A 58 -27.71 30.42 -22.63
CA GLY A 58 -29.13 30.16 -22.92
C GLY A 58 -29.93 29.56 -21.75
N THR A 59 -29.38 29.61 -20.52
CA THR A 59 -30.02 29.15 -19.28
C THR A 59 -30.17 30.29 -18.25
N PRO A 60 -30.79 31.43 -18.60
CA PRO A 60 -30.87 32.61 -17.74
C PRO A 60 -31.63 32.36 -16.42
N GLU A 61 -32.48 31.33 -16.38
CA GLU A 61 -33.22 30.91 -15.18
C GLU A 61 -32.31 30.42 -14.04
N LEU A 62 -31.06 30.04 -14.34
CA LEU A 62 -30.08 29.65 -13.32
C LEU A 62 -29.51 30.85 -12.55
N GLY A 63 -29.64 32.08 -13.07
CA GLY A 63 -29.21 33.30 -12.37
C GLY A 63 -27.76 33.23 -11.87
N GLY A 64 -27.53 33.59 -10.61
CA GLY A 64 -26.19 33.57 -10.00
C GLY A 64 -25.68 32.19 -9.57
N GLN A 65 -26.31 31.11 -10.03
CA GLN A 65 -25.80 29.77 -9.79
C GLN A 65 -24.43 29.59 -10.44
N LEU A 66 -23.57 28.87 -9.72
CA LEU A 66 -22.20 28.56 -10.10
C LEU A 66 -22.15 27.95 -11.51
N TRP A 67 -21.28 28.50 -12.36
CA TRP A 67 -20.95 27.92 -13.66
C TRP A 67 -19.51 27.44 -13.63
N CYS A 68 -19.29 26.17 -13.98
CA CYS A 68 -18.01 25.48 -13.93
C CYS A 68 -17.41 25.32 -15.32
N ASP A 69 -16.17 25.77 -15.53
CA ASP A 69 -15.44 25.57 -16.78
C ASP A 69 -14.63 24.27 -16.77
N TYR A 70 -14.93 23.36 -17.71
CA TYR A 70 -14.29 22.05 -17.83
C TYR A 70 -13.30 21.94 -19.01
N LYS A 71 -12.98 23.04 -19.71
CA LYS A 71 -12.17 22.97 -20.95
C LYS A 71 -10.69 22.63 -20.73
N MET A 72 -10.18 22.74 -19.51
CA MET A 72 -8.75 22.58 -19.23
C MET A 72 -8.40 21.11 -18.95
N SER A 73 -7.55 20.54 -19.80
CA SER A 73 -7.20 19.12 -19.75
C SER A 73 -6.18 18.73 -18.68
N ASP A 74 -5.49 19.69 -18.08
CA ASP A 74 -4.44 19.46 -17.07
C ASP A 74 -5.01 19.20 -15.67
N THR A 75 -6.19 19.75 -15.40
CA THR A 75 -6.78 19.83 -14.05
C THR A 75 -7.21 18.49 -13.52
N ASP A 76 -7.76 17.66 -14.41
CA ASP A 76 -8.11 16.28 -14.11
C ASP A 76 -6.90 15.46 -13.61
N PHE A 77 -5.70 15.82 -14.06
CA PHE A 77 -4.44 15.16 -13.68
C PHE A 77 -3.71 15.85 -12.52
N LEU A 78 -4.14 17.04 -12.09
CA LEU A 78 -3.55 17.76 -10.96
C LEU A 78 -4.20 17.37 -9.62
N LEU A 79 -5.47 16.97 -9.63
CA LEU A 79 -6.22 16.67 -8.41
C LEU A 79 -5.59 15.52 -7.62
N LEU A 80 -5.42 14.35 -8.25
CA LEU A 80 -4.94 13.15 -7.56
C LEU A 80 -3.50 13.28 -7.02
N PRO A 81 -2.53 13.86 -7.75
CA PRO A 81 -1.21 14.15 -7.19
C PRO A 81 -1.24 15.13 -6.02
N SER A 82 -2.16 16.10 -6.04
CA SER A 82 -2.33 17.07 -4.95
C SER A 82 -2.91 16.42 -3.70
N VAL A 83 -3.92 15.54 -3.87
CA VAL A 83 -4.48 14.71 -2.80
C VAL A 83 -3.41 13.78 -2.22
N ALA A 84 -2.66 13.08 -3.08
CA ALA A 84 -1.60 12.19 -2.66
C ALA A 84 -0.49 12.94 -1.90
N ALA A 85 -0.03 14.09 -2.40
CA ALA A 85 0.94 14.92 -1.71
C ALA A 85 0.41 15.45 -0.37
N PHE A 86 -0.88 15.76 -0.26
CA PHE A 86 -1.50 16.15 1.00
C PHE A 86 -1.41 15.01 2.03
N PHE A 87 -1.80 13.79 1.67
CA PHE A 87 -1.75 12.65 2.59
C PHE A 87 -0.34 12.13 2.88
N LEU A 88 0.57 12.18 1.91
CA LEU A 88 1.89 11.56 2.02
C LEU A 88 2.98 12.52 2.50
N ASN A 89 2.86 13.82 2.21
CA ASN A 89 3.96 14.79 2.35
C ASN A 89 3.60 15.99 3.23
N THR A 90 2.49 15.93 3.97
CA THR A 90 2.14 16.99 4.92
C THR A 90 2.15 16.47 6.35
N THR A 91 2.41 17.39 7.27
CA THR A 91 2.30 17.15 8.72
C THR A 91 0.91 16.63 9.12
N GLN A 92 -0.14 16.92 8.35
CA GLN A 92 -1.50 16.47 8.62
C GLN A 92 -1.68 14.99 8.25
N GLY A 93 -1.06 14.54 7.15
CA GLY A 93 -0.98 13.13 6.79
C GLY A 93 -0.27 12.29 7.86
N GLU A 94 0.88 12.77 8.35
CA GLU A 94 1.63 12.14 9.44
C GLU A 94 0.80 12.08 10.76
N LEU A 95 -0.01 13.10 11.05
CA LEU A 95 -0.89 13.11 12.23
C LEU A 95 -2.03 12.09 12.10
N LEU A 96 -2.56 11.89 10.89
CA LEU A 96 -3.58 10.88 10.64
C LEU A 96 -3.01 9.46 10.77
N ASP A 97 -1.81 9.22 10.25
CA ASP A 97 -1.12 7.93 10.43
C ASP A 97 -0.78 7.65 11.90
N ALA A 98 -0.32 8.66 12.64
CA ALA A 98 -0.10 8.55 14.08
C ALA A 98 -1.41 8.21 14.85
N ASN A 99 -2.55 8.77 14.42
CA ASN A 99 -3.85 8.45 15.01
C ASN A 99 -4.32 7.03 14.65
N ALA A 100 -4.14 6.59 13.40
CA ALA A 100 -4.46 5.25 12.96
C ALA A 100 -3.69 4.19 13.78
N ASN A 101 -2.38 4.40 13.95
CA ASN A 101 -1.53 3.55 14.78
C ASN A 101 -2.00 3.49 16.24
N LEU A 102 -2.42 4.64 16.81
CA LEU A 102 -2.98 4.68 18.16
C LEU A 102 -4.27 3.87 18.26
N VAL A 103 -5.20 4.00 17.31
CA VAL A 103 -6.46 3.24 17.30
C VAL A 103 -6.19 1.73 17.23
N LEU A 104 -5.28 1.30 16.36
CA LEU A 104 -4.87 -0.10 16.25
C LEU A 104 -4.26 -0.62 17.56
N GLN A 105 -3.41 0.17 18.22
CA GLN A 105 -2.82 -0.18 19.50
C GLN A 105 -3.88 -0.32 20.61
N LEU A 106 -4.87 0.56 20.65
CA LEU A 106 -5.94 0.52 21.65
C LEU A 106 -6.92 -0.63 21.44
N ALA A 107 -7.18 -1.04 20.18
CA ALA A 107 -8.10 -2.13 19.88
C ALA A 107 -7.45 -3.52 19.99
N ARG A 108 -6.12 -3.62 19.85
CA ARG A 108 -5.37 -4.89 19.81
C ARG A 108 -5.61 -5.82 21.02
N PRO A 109 -5.65 -5.34 22.28
CA PRO A 109 -5.87 -6.21 23.43
C PRO A 109 -7.20 -6.97 23.37
N PHE A 110 -8.30 -6.29 23.04
CA PHE A 110 -9.61 -6.94 22.93
C PHE A 110 -9.70 -7.91 21.75
N ALA A 111 -9.07 -7.55 20.62
CA ALA A 111 -9.00 -8.44 19.46
C ALA A 111 -8.21 -9.72 19.76
N ALA A 112 -7.16 -9.64 20.58
CA ALA A 112 -6.35 -10.80 20.96
C ALA A 112 -7.01 -11.65 22.06
N ASP A 113 -7.68 -11.02 23.03
CA ASP A 113 -8.34 -11.67 24.15
C ASP A 113 -9.63 -10.90 24.53
N PRO A 114 -10.82 -11.35 24.08
CA PRO A 114 -12.06 -10.58 24.17
C PRO A 114 -12.71 -10.66 25.56
N THR A 115 -12.03 -10.10 26.56
CA THR A 115 -12.47 -10.00 27.95
C THR A 115 -12.90 -8.58 28.30
N ILE A 116 -13.62 -8.41 29.42
CA ILE A 116 -14.08 -7.09 29.88
C ILE A 116 -12.89 -6.19 30.21
N GLU A 117 -11.81 -6.78 30.71
CA GLU A 117 -10.56 -6.11 31.08
C GLU A 117 -9.86 -5.46 29.88
N ASN A 118 -10.09 -5.99 28.67
CA ASN A 118 -9.48 -5.52 27.43
C ASN A 118 -10.37 -4.56 26.64
N LEU A 119 -11.61 -4.30 27.07
CA LEU A 119 -12.45 -3.26 26.50
C LEU A 119 -11.88 -1.86 26.80
N ILE A 120 -12.07 -0.93 25.87
CA ILE A 120 -11.65 0.45 26.04
C ILE A 120 -12.51 1.09 27.13
N SER A 121 -11.84 1.51 28.19
CA SER A 121 -12.44 2.13 29.38
C SER A 121 -12.06 3.62 29.45
N ILE A 122 -12.89 4.40 30.14
CA ILE A 122 -12.59 5.78 30.53
C ILE A 122 -11.28 5.79 31.30
N ARG A 123 -10.46 6.81 31.05
CA ARG A 123 -9.11 6.91 31.64
C ARG A 123 -9.17 6.88 33.17
N PRO A 124 -8.24 6.18 33.83
CA PRO A 124 -8.21 6.13 35.29
C PRO A 124 -8.25 7.51 35.94
N GLY A 125 -9.12 7.68 36.92
CA GLY A 125 -9.29 8.94 37.65
C GLY A 125 -10.09 10.03 36.91
N GLN A 126 -10.65 9.72 35.74
CA GLN A 126 -11.59 10.60 35.05
C GLN A 126 -13.03 10.07 35.20
N SER A 127 -13.98 11.00 35.33
CA SER A 127 -15.41 10.70 35.37
C SER A 127 -16.06 10.77 33.98
N VAL A 128 -15.46 11.53 33.06
CA VAL A 128 -15.83 11.63 31.62
C VAL A 128 -14.73 11.10 30.70
N GLY A 129 -15.10 10.89 29.43
CA GLY A 129 -14.16 10.48 28.39
C GLY A 129 -14.81 9.83 27.17
N ASP A 130 -16.14 9.77 27.16
CA ASP A 130 -16.96 9.45 25.99
C ASP A 130 -17.97 10.58 25.83
N TRP A 131 -17.64 11.63 25.08
CA TRP A 131 -18.29 12.95 25.13
C TRP A 131 -17.94 13.76 26.40
N ARG A 132 -18.20 15.07 26.37
CA ARG A 132 -17.69 16.04 27.35
C ARG A 132 -18.29 15.90 28.76
N ASP A 133 -19.53 15.43 28.87
CA ASP A 133 -20.34 15.43 30.12
C ASP A 133 -20.99 14.03 30.33
N SER A 134 -20.19 12.99 30.13
CA SER A 134 -20.65 11.62 29.92
C SER A 134 -20.97 10.84 31.17
N GLU A 135 -20.70 11.37 32.37
CA GLU A 135 -20.90 10.63 33.62
C GLU A 135 -22.31 10.06 33.72
N THR A 136 -23.31 10.93 33.57
CA THR A 136 -24.71 10.55 33.67
C THR A 136 -25.19 9.79 32.44
N GLY A 137 -24.63 10.10 31.26
CA GLY A 137 -24.92 9.40 30.01
C GLY A 137 -24.50 7.93 30.03
N LEU A 138 -23.43 7.62 30.74
CA LEU A 138 -22.93 6.25 30.96
C LEU A 138 -23.43 5.64 32.28
N ALA A 139 -24.34 6.31 33.00
CA ALA A 139 -24.77 5.91 34.34
C ALA A 139 -23.59 5.61 35.30
N PHE A 140 -22.52 6.41 35.19
CA PHE A 140 -21.27 6.31 35.94
C PHE A 140 -20.45 5.03 35.71
N ALA A 141 -20.79 4.26 34.68
CA ALA A 141 -20.01 3.10 34.27
C ALA A 141 -18.79 3.53 33.43
N PRO A 142 -17.63 2.90 33.60
CA PRO A 142 -16.39 3.34 32.94
C PRO A 142 -16.18 2.73 31.55
N ILE A 143 -17.01 1.79 31.07
CA ILE A 143 -16.82 1.12 29.78
C ILE A 143 -17.96 1.52 28.84
N PRO A 144 -17.74 2.44 27.88
CA PRO A 144 -18.79 2.91 26.99
C PRO A 144 -19.13 1.88 25.91
N PHE A 145 -20.43 1.67 25.68
CA PHE A 145 -20.92 0.75 24.65
C PHE A 145 -20.61 1.27 23.24
N ASP A 146 -20.91 2.53 22.97
CA ASP A 146 -20.72 3.17 21.67
C ASP A 146 -19.24 3.19 21.25
N VAL A 147 -18.32 3.47 22.17
CA VAL A 147 -16.88 3.38 21.92
C VAL A 147 -16.49 1.98 21.46
N ASN A 148 -16.85 0.94 22.23
CA ASN A 148 -16.38 -0.42 21.97
C ASN A 148 -17.13 -1.13 20.82
N VAL A 149 -18.42 -0.83 20.65
CA VAL A 149 -19.30 -1.57 19.72
C VAL A 149 -19.55 -0.82 18.42
N ALA A 150 -19.48 0.52 18.42
CA ALA A 150 -19.72 1.33 17.22
C ALA A 150 -18.44 2.02 16.72
N LEU A 151 -17.77 2.80 17.55
CA LEU A 151 -16.68 3.69 17.13
C LEU A 151 -15.39 2.93 16.83
N VAL A 152 -14.98 1.98 17.68
CA VAL A 152 -13.78 1.16 17.41
C VAL A 152 -13.93 0.38 16.10
N PRO A 153 -15.02 -0.38 15.86
CA PRO A 153 -15.21 -1.05 14.58
C PRO A 153 -15.29 -0.09 13.38
N ALA A 154 -15.91 1.08 13.53
CA ALA A 154 -15.98 2.08 12.47
C ALA A 154 -14.61 2.68 12.14
N ALA A 155 -13.80 2.99 13.16
CA ALA A 155 -12.45 3.51 12.99
C ALA A 155 -11.53 2.49 12.33
N LEU A 156 -11.60 1.21 12.70
CA LEU A 156 -10.82 0.15 12.05
C LEU A 156 -11.17 -0.01 10.57
N ARG A 157 -12.47 0.02 10.21
CA ARG A 157 -12.90 0.03 8.79
C ARG A 157 -12.45 1.28 8.05
N ALA A 158 -12.43 2.43 8.70
CA ALA A 158 -11.94 3.67 8.09
C ALA A 158 -10.43 3.64 7.86
N ILE A 159 -9.66 3.07 8.80
CA ILE A 159 -8.21 2.87 8.65
C ILE A 159 -7.93 1.93 7.48
N GLU A 160 -8.66 0.82 7.37
CA GLU A 160 -8.58 -0.07 6.22
C GLU A 160 -8.91 0.65 4.91
N ALA A 161 -10.00 1.42 4.87
CA ALA A 161 -10.42 2.15 3.68
C ALA A 161 -9.45 3.27 3.27
N VAL A 162 -8.77 3.91 4.22
CA VAL A 162 -7.77 4.97 3.96
C VAL A 162 -6.40 4.36 3.61
N ALA A 163 -5.98 3.30 4.30
CA ALA A 163 -4.78 2.54 3.96
C ALA A 163 -4.91 1.85 2.59
N GLY A 164 -6.14 1.51 2.19
CA GLY A 164 -6.49 1.01 0.86
C GLY A 164 -7.10 2.06 -0.10
N GLY A 165 -7.04 3.36 0.22
CA GLY A 165 -7.86 4.40 -0.43
C GLY A 165 -7.13 5.30 -1.43
N GLU A 166 -7.36 5.06 -2.72
CA GLU A 166 -7.20 5.97 -3.88
C GLU A 166 -5.85 6.70 -4.09
N GLY A 167 -4.75 6.12 -3.65
CA GLY A 167 -3.57 6.10 -4.52
C GLY A 167 -3.87 5.11 -5.64
N ASN A 168 -3.70 5.47 -6.92
CA ASN A 168 -3.75 4.50 -8.00
C ASN A 168 -2.62 3.48 -7.73
N LEU A 169 -2.94 2.40 -7.01
CA LEU A 169 -1.95 1.42 -6.56
C LEU A 169 -1.35 0.84 -7.83
N THR A 170 -0.15 1.30 -8.14
CA THR A 170 0.56 0.82 -9.31
C THR A 170 1.28 -0.43 -8.88
N PHE A 171 0.68 -1.57 -9.17
CA PHE A 171 1.27 -2.88 -8.92
C PHE A 171 1.67 -3.52 -10.25
N TYR A 172 2.70 -4.36 -10.19
CA TYR A 172 3.04 -5.24 -11.30
C TYR A 172 2.18 -6.49 -11.18
N ALA A 173 1.14 -6.55 -12.02
CA ALA A 173 0.25 -7.70 -12.09
C ALA A 173 1.05 -8.99 -12.26
N LEU A 174 0.72 -10.01 -11.49
CA LEU A 174 1.35 -11.32 -11.59
C LEU A 174 1.12 -11.93 -12.98
N SER A 175 -0.08 -11.76 -13.52
CA SER A 175 -0.44 -12.22 -14.85
C SER A 175 -1.65 -11.45 -15.39
N LEU A 176 -2.01 -11.73 -16.64
CA LEU A 176 -3.25 -11.25 -17.26
C LEU A 176 -4.19 -12.43 -17.51
N GLN A 177 -5.46 -12.24 -17.20
CA GLN A 177 -6.53 -13.13 -17.68
C GLN A 177 -6.67 -13.01 -19.21
N SER A 178 -7.36 -13.97 -19.83
CA SER A 178 -7.57 -14.00 -21.29
C SER A 178 -8.29 -12.76 -21.85
N ASN A 179 -9.06 -12.06 -21.01
CA ASN A 179 -9.75 -10.81 -21.33
C ASN A 179 -8.90 -9.55 -21.04
N GLY A 180 -7.66 -9.71 -20.56
CA GLY A 180 -6.76 -8.61 -20.21
C GLY A 180 -6.88 -8.10 -18.77
N THR A 181 -7.76 -8.67 -17.93
CA THR A 181 -7.83 -8.33 -16.50
C THR A 181 -6.51 -8.64 -15.81
N LYS A 182 -5.97 -7.68 -15.07
CA LYS A 182 -4.71 -7.80 -14.34
C LYS A 182 -4.94 -8.62 -13.07
N VAL A 183 -4.14 -9.65 -12.80
CA VAL A 183 -4.24 -10.44 -11.57
C VAL A 183 -3.47 -9.74 -10.45
N PRO A 184 -4.15 -9.22 -9.40
CA PRO A 184 -3.53 -8.37 -8.40
C PRO A 184 -2.96 -9.20 -7.25
N VAL A 185 -1.76 -9.74 -7.49
CA VAL A 185 -0.97 -10.45 -6.48
C VAL A 185 0.38 -9.74 -6.39
N MET A 186 0.78 -9.36 -5.17
CA MET A 186 2.12 -8.86 -4.93
C MET A 186 3.09 -10.03 -5.14
N GLN A 187 4.16 -9.84 -5.91
CA GLN A 187 5.01 -10.95 -6.35
C GLN A 187 6.48 -10.54 -6.47
N SER A 188 7.33 -11.55 -6.45
CA SER A 188 8.80 -11.45 -6.41
C SER A 188 9.49 -11.63 -7.79
N ASP A 189 8.74 -11.82 -8.87
CA ASP A 189 9.24 -11.99 -10.24
C ASP A 189 10.00 -10.76 -10.76
N LEU A 190 9.88 -9.61 -10.09
CA LEU A 190 10.76 -8.47 -10.34
C LEU A 190 12.24 -8.85 -10.21
N SER A 191 12.58 -9.86 -9.39
CA SER A 191 13.93 -10.45 -9.29
C SER A 191 14.52 -10.88 -10.63
N PHE A 192 13.72 -11.44 -11.56
CA PHE A 192 14.18 -11.79 -12.90
C PHE A 192 14.60 -10.57 -13.70
N SER A 193 13.80 -9.49 -13.62
CA SER A 193 14.12 -8.23 -14.29
C SER A 193 15.40 -7.61 -13.73
N LEU A 194 15.55 -7.62 -12.40
CA LEU A 194 16.75 -7.12 -11.71
C LEU A 194 18.01 -7.88 -12.10
N LEU A 195 17.93 -9.21 -12.22
CA LEU A 195 19.08 -10.06 -12.53
C LEU A 195 19.55 -9.94 -13.99
N TYR A 196 18.60 -9.95 -14.94
CA TYR A 196 18.90 -10.02 -16.37
C TYR A 196 18.85 -8.66 -17.09
N GLY A 197 18.27 -7.63 -16.46
CA GLY A 197 18.20 -6.28 -17.02
C GLY A 197 19.53 -5.54 -16.92
N SER A 198 19.93 -4.85 -17.99
CA SER A 198 21.17 -4.05 -18.01
C SER A 198 20.98 -2.56 -17.73
N ASN A 199 19.76 -2.04 -17.86
CA ASN A 199 19.36 -0.67 -17.53
C ASN A 199 17.83 -0.64 -17.36
N LEU A 200 17.35 -0.92 -16.15
CA LEU A 200 15.92 -0.98 -15.91
C LEU A 200 15.28 0.40 -15.83
N PRO A 201 14.05 0.55 -16.36
CA PRO A 201 13.21 1.72 -16.13
C PRO A 201 13.11 2.07 -14.64
N GLU A 202 13.16 3.36 -14.33
CA GLU A 202 13.02 3.88 -12.97
C GLU A 202 11.72 3.42 -12.29
N SER A 203 10.63 3.23 -13.05
CA SER A 203 9.36 2.71 -12.52
C SER A 203 9.48 1.31 -11.93
N LEU A 204 10.33 0.44 -12.49
CA LEU A 204 10.58 -0.90 -11.95
C LEU A 204 11.46 -0.82 -10.71
N ILE A 205 12.51 0.02 -10.75
CA ILE A 205 13.42 0.23 -9.63
C ILE A 205 12.69 0.79 -8.41
N ARG A 206 11.77 1.75 -8.60
CA ARG A 206 10.98 2.35 -7.52
C ARG A 206 10.03 1.38 -6.80
N ALA A 207 9.70 0.24 -7.38
CA ALA A 207 8.86 -0.77 -6.72
C ALA A 207 9.63 -1.68 -5.75
N VAL A 208 10.94 -1.81 -5.91
CA VAL A 208 11.77 -2.72 -5.10
C VAL A 208 11.68 -2.42 -3.60
N PRO A 209 11.78 -1.17 -3.12
CA PRO A 209 11.71 -0.90 -1.68
C PRO A 209 10.37 -1.30 -1.04
N ALA A 210 9.27 -1.19 -1.79
CA ALA A 210 7.93 -1.59 -1.34
C ALA A 210 7.78 -3.11 -1.32
N LEU A 211 8.28 -3.82 -2.35
CA LEU A 211 8.28 -5.28 -2.37
C LEU A 211 9.13 -5.88 -1.24
N LEU A 212 10.24 -5.23 -0.88
CA LEU A 212 11.12 -5.64 0.23
C LEU A 212 10.76 -4.97 1.57
N ALA A 213 9.57 -4.38 1.68
CA ALA A 213 9.03 -3.95 2.97
C ALA A 213 8.59 -5.16 3.81
N GLU A 214 8.34 -4.90 5.10
CA GLU A 214 7.87 -5.92 6.03
C GLU A 214 6.49 -6.44 5.61
N PHE A 215 6.32 -7.75 5.65
CA PHE A 215 5.06 -8.43 5.39
C PHE A 215 3.99 -8.03 6.44
N PRO A 216 2.73 -7.75 6.04
CA PRO A 216 2.14 -7.96 4.70
C PRO A 216 2.20 -6.75 3.76
N ALA A 217 2.83 -5.64 4.15
CA ALA A 217 2.96 -4.45 3.30
C ALA A 217 3.97 -4.66 2.16
N GLY A 218 4.95 -5.54 2.37
CA GLY A 218 5.82 -6.12 1.35
C GLY A 218 5.89 -7.65 1.47
N LEU A 219 6.93 -8.25 0.92
CA LEU A 219 7.12 -9.70 0.88
C LEU A 219 8.05 -10.22 1.99
N LEU A 220 8.68 -9.35 2.77
CA LEU A 220 9.72 -9.77 3.70
C LEU A 220 9.16 -10.16 5.06
N THR A 221 9.26 -11.44 5.41
CA THR A 221 8.99 -11.94 6.77
C THR A 221 10.32 -12.20 7.49
N PRO A 222 10.33 -12.29 8.83
CA PRO A 222 11.48 -12.81 9.58
C PRO A 222 11.92 -14.23 9.18
N ALA A 223 11.06 -15.01 8.52
CA ALA A 223 11.36 -16.36 8.06
C ALA A 223 11.87 -16.41 6.60
N GLY A 224 11.88 -15.28 5.87
CA GLY A 224 12.23 -15.22 4.45
C GLY A 224 11.31 -14.30 3.64
N MET A 225 11.70 -14.00 2.40
CA MET A 225 10.90 -13.26 1.42
C MET A 225 9.91 -14.19 0.73
N VAL A 226 8.61 -14.04 1.00
CA VAL A 226 7.59 -14.84 0.33
C VAL A 226 7.50 -14.50 -1.15
N VAL A 227 7.23 -15.49 -2.00
CA VAL A 227 7.27 -15.29 -3.45
C VAL A 227 6.03 -14.58 -4.00
N ALA A 228 4.91 -14.71 -3.30
CA ALA A 228 3.64 -14.09 -3.66
C ALA A 228 2.80 -13.78 -2.41
N SER A 229 1.96 -12.75 -2.49
CA SER A 229 0.99 -12.38 -1.47
C SER A 229 -0.32 -11.87 -2.09
N PRO A 230 -1.49 -12.35 -1.63
CA PRO A 230 -2.80 -11.87 -2.07
C PRO A 230 -3.18 -10.52 -1.43
N SER A 231 -2.26 -9.75 -0.83
CA SER A 231 -2.56 -8.44 -0.23
C SER A 231 -3.22 -7.43 -1.18
N TYR A 232 -3.09 -7.63 -2.50
CA TYR A 232 -3.74 -6.80 -3.52
C TYR A 232 -5.06 -7.38 -4.05
N ALA A 233 -5.52 -8.53 -3.52
CA ALA A 233 -6.67 -9.27 -4.04
C ALA A 233 -7.96 -8.44 -4.06
N GLY A 234 -8.15 -7.53 -3.10
CA GLY A 234 -9.33 -6.65 -3.02
C GLY A 234 -9.47 -5.65 -4.18
N ILE A 235 -8.43 -5.47 -5.02
CA ILE A 235 -8.49 -4.63 -6.23
C ILE A 235 -9.41 -5.25 -7.29
N GLU A 236 -9.47 -6.57 -7.37
CA GLU A 236 -10.32 -7.30 -8.33
C GLU A 236 -11.28 -8.22 -7.56
N PRO A 237 -12.47 -7.73 -7.16
CA PRO A 237 -13.41 -8.47 -6.32
C PRO A 237 -13.82 -9.84 -6.89
N GLU A 238 -13.83 -9.98 -8.21
CA GLU A 238 -14.15 -11.25 -8.88
C GLU A 238 -13.09 -12.33 -8.64
N LEU A 239 -11.83 -11.93 -8.39
CA LEU A 239 -10.71 -12.83 -8.13
C LEU A 239 -10.42 -13.01 -6.63
N GLU A 240 -10.87 -12.07 -5.80
CA GLU A 240 -10.47 -11.92 -4.40
C GLU A 240 -10.53 -13.25 -3.61
N SER A 241 -11.69 -13.89 -3.60
CA SER A 241 -11.90 -15.13 -2.84
C SER A 241 -10.98 -16.26 -3.30
N ALA A 242 -10.77 -16.38 -4.62
CA ALA A 242 -9.90 -17.42 -5.19
C ALA A 242 -8.43 -17.14 -4.89
N LEU A 243 -8.00 -15.87 -4.89
CA LEU A 243 -6.63 -15.50 -4.56
C LEU A 243 -6.31 -15.79 -3.09
N TYR A 244 -7.16 -15.38 -2.15
CA TYR A 244 -6.95 -15.69 -0.72
C TYR A 244 -6.96 -17.19 -0.41
N GLN A 245 -7.74 -18.00 -1.14
CA GLN A 245 -7.79 -19.45 -0.93
C GLN A 245 -6.56 -20.18 -1.49
N ASN A 246 -5.94 -19.67 -2.56
CA ASN A 246 -4.89 -20.37 -3.30
C ASN A 246 -3.48 -19.80 -3.08
N PHE A 247 -3.36 -18.59 -2.53
CA PHE A 247 -2.08 -17.96 -2.19
C PHE A 247 -1.86 -17.93 -0.67
N THR A 248 -1.87 -19.11 -0.04
CA THR A 248 -1.52 -19.24 1.38
C THR A 248 -0.10 -19.79 1.53
N ASN A 249 0.42 -19.77 2.75
CA ASN A 249 1.70 -20.41 3.11
C ASN A 249 1.68 -21.96 2.95
N GLY A 250 0.54 -22.57 2.62
CA GLY A 250 0.40 -24.00 2.34
C GLY A 250 0.46 -24.37 0.84
N PHE A 251 0.55 -23.39 -0.07
CA PHE A 251 0.61 -23.63 -1.51
C PHE A 251 2.00 -23.40 -2.07
N TYR A 252 2.41 -24.25 -3.02
CA TYR A 252 3.76 -24.30 -3.61
C TYR A 252 4.23 -22.98 -4.26
N HIS A 253 3.27 -22.15 -4.72
CA HIS A 253 3.51 -20.82 -5.29
C HIS A 253 2.74 -19.71 -4.55
N GLY A 254 2.32 -19.98 -3.31
CA GLY A 254 1.63 -19.01 -2.46
C GLY A 254 2.60 -18.17 -1.64
N GLU A 255 2.27 -17.93 -0.38
CA GLU A 255 3.11 -17.19 0.58
C GLU A 255 4.23 -18.08 1.14
N VAL A 256 4.99 -18.73 0.26
CA VAL A 256 6.15 -19.57 0.58
C VAL A 256 7.43 -18.88 0.16
N VAL A 257 8.56 -19.32 0.70
CA VAL A 257 9.87 -18.74 0.41
C VAL A 257 10.66 -19.69 -0.47
N TRP A 258 11.24 -19.17 -1.55
CA TRP A 258 12.10 -19.91 -2.46
C TRP A 258 13.50 -19.33 -2.42
N GLY A 259 14.49 -20.16 -2.04
CA GLY A 259 15.86 -19.69 -1.85
C GLY A 259 16.46 -19.10 -3.14
N PHE A 260 16.16 -19.68 -4.30
CA PHE A 260 16.66 -19.14 -5.56
C PHE A 260 16.08 -17.76 -5.90
N VAL A 261 14.84 -17.46 -5.53
CA VAL A 261 14.23 -16.16 -5.79
C VAL A 261 14.86 -15.09 -4.90
N GLU A 262 15.16 -15.41 -3.64
CA GLU A 262 15.92 -14.53 -2.74
C GLU A 262 17.33 -14.27 -3.29
N ALA A 263 18.04 -15.31 -3.73
CA ALA A 263 19.35 -15.19 -4.35
C ALA A 263 19.32 -14.29 -5.61
N MET A 264 18.29 -14.47 -6.46
CA MET A 264 18.09 -13.64 -7.65
C MET A 264 17.76 -12.19 -7.30
N MET A 265 16.95 -11.96 -6.26
CA MET A 265 16.60 -10.61 -5.80
C MET A 265 17.84 -9.87 -5.27
N VAL A 266 18.66 -10.54 -4.46
CA VAL A 266 19.94 -10.02 -3.96
C VAL A 266 20.89 -9.68 -5.10
N GLU A 267 21.28 -10.68 -5.89
CA GLU A 267 22.26 -10.52 -6.98
C GLU A 267 21.77 -9.49 -8.02
N GLY A 268 20.48 -9.54 -8.35
CA GLY A 268 19.87 -8.59 -9.28
C GLY A 268 19.93 -7.16 -8.75
N LEU A 269 19.56 -6.94 -7.50
CA LEU A 269 19.57 -5.61 -6.89
C LEU A 269 20.99 -5.06 -6.74
N GLU A 270 21.96 -5.89 -6.33
CA GLU A 270 23.37 -5.53 -6.26
C GLU A 270 23.92 -5.13 -7.64
N ARG A 271 23.59 -5.89 -8.69
CA ARG A 271 23.95 -5.54 -10.07
C ARG A 271 23.38 -4.20 -10.49
N GLN A 272 22.10 -3.93 -10.23
CA GLN A 272 21.49 -2.65 -10.58
C GLN A 272 22.17 -1.50 -9.84
N LEU A 273 22.45 -1.65 -8.54
CA LEU A 273 23.15 -0.64 -7.73
C LEU A 273 24.58 -0.38 -8.23
N ALA A 274 25.30 -1.43 -8.68
CA ALA A 274 26.65 -1.30 -9.23
C ALA A 274 26.69 -0.50 -10.54
N LEU A 275 25.59 -0.42 -11.29
CA LEU A 275 25.51 0.43 -12.49
C LEU A 275 25.65 1.92 -12.16
N CYS A 276 25.35 2.34 -10.92
CA CYS A 276 25.47 3.74 -10.52
C CYS A 276 26.93 4.23 -10.50
N ASP A 277 27.90 3.32 -10.46
CA ASP A 277 29.34 3.65 -10.54
C ASP A 277 29.85 3.67 -12.00
N SER A 278 28.99 3.36 -12.98
CA SER A 278 29.35 3.34 -14.41
C SER A 278 29.31 4.74 -15.05
N PRO A 279 30.15 5.04 -16.05
CA PRO A 279 30.04 6.25 -16.87
C PRO A 279 28.69 6.40 -17.59
N SER A 280 27.96 5.29 -17.78
CA SER A 280 26.62 5.25 -18.38
C SER A 280 25.56 4.94 -17.32
N ALA A 281 25.70 5.48 -16.11
CA ALA A 281 24.79 5.25 -15.01
C ALA A 281 23.33 5.56 -15.41
N PRO A 282 22.36 4.71 -15.02
CA PRO A 282 20.94 5.00 -15.18
C PRO A 282 20.54 6.33 -14.53
N THR A 283 19.54 7.01 -15.09
CA THR A 283 19.10 8.33 -14.58
C THR A 283 18.65 8.30 -13.12
N TRP A 284 18.01 7.22 -12.71
CA TRP A 284 17.51 7.03 -11.34
C TRP A 284 18.64 6.96 -10.30
N CYS A 285 19.90 6.69 -10.69
CA CYS A 285 21.04 6.72 -9.78
C CYS A 285 21.33 8.12 -9.21
N SER A 286 20.82 9.18 -9.85
CA SER A 286 20.94 10.56 -9.32
C SER A 286 19.99 10.86 -8.16
N ASP A 287 18.96 10.03 -7.95
CA ASP A 287 18.06 10.13 -6.81
C ASP A 287 18.69 9.45 -5.59
N SER A 288 19.38 10.23 -4.76
CA SER A 288 20.05 9.72 -3.55
C SER A 288 19.10 9.09 -2.55
N GLN A 289 17.83 9.51 -2.51
CA GLN A 289 16.84 8.95 -1.61
C GLN A 289 16.44 7.54 -2.07
N LEU A 290 16.15 7.38 -3.37
CA LEU A 290 15.85 6.08 -3.96
C LEU A 290 17.02 5.10 -3.79
N VAL A 291 18.25 5.53 -4.08
CA VAL A 291 19.45 4.68 -3.90
C VAL A 291 19.62 4.26 -2.44
N SER A 292 19.38 5.16 -1.48
CA SER A 292 19.41 4.81 -0.05
C SER A 292 18.32 3.80 0.31
N GLN A 293 17.09 3.96 -0.19
CA GLN A 293 15.99 3.04 0.07
C GLN A 293 16.28 1.63 -0.48
N LEU A 294 16.88 1.54 -1.67
CA LEU A 294 17.29 0.28 -2.28
C LEU A 294 18.36 -0.43 -1.45
N ARG A 295 19.37 0.30 -0.94
CA ARG A 295 20.40 -0.27 -0.06
C ARG A 295 19.80 -0.77 1.26
N THR A 296 18.94 0.03 1.89
CA THR A 296 18.24 -0.41 3.11
C THR A 296 17.35 -1.64 2.86
N ALA A 297 16.69 -1.71 1.71
CA ALA A 297 15.90 -2.87 1.32
C ALA A 297 16.77 -4.13 1.12
N LEU A 298 17.91 -3.99 0.46
CA LEU A 298 18.90 -5.05 0.29
C LEU A 298 19.45 -5.53 1.65
N ASP A 299 19.82 -4.60 2.54
CA ASP A 299 20.34 -4.92 3.87
C ASP A 299 19.33 -5.71 4.71
N ARG A 300 18.04 -5.36 4.62
CA ARG A 300 16.96 -6.11 5.28
C ARG A 300 16.83 -7.52 4.74
N LEU A 301 16.82 -7.68 3.41
CA LEU A 301 16.76 -8.99 2.77
C LEU A 301 17.96 -9.86 3.18
N TRP A 302 19.18 -9.29 3.13
CA TRP A 302 20.38 -9.98 3.60
C TRP A 302 20.29 -10.38 5.06
N GLY A 303 19.81 -9.49 5.94
CA GLY A 303 19.60 -9.78 7.35
C GLY A 303 18.65 -10.96 7.57
N THR A 304 17.56 -11.03 6.81
CA THR A 304 16.63 -12.17 6.84
C THR A 304 17.29 -13.46 6.37
N ILE A 305 18.01 -13.44 5.25
CA ILE A 305 18.68 -14.63 4.70
C ILE A 305 19.73 -15.16 5.69
N VAL A 306 20.57 -14.28 6.25
CA VAL A 306 21.60 -14.66 7.22
C VAL A 306 20.99 -15.25 8.50
N ASN A 307 19.86 -14.71 8.96
CA ASN A 307 19.15 -15.25 10.12
C ASN A 307 18.50 -16.63 9.88
N ASN A 308 18.37 -17.05 8.63
CA ASN A 308 17.74 -18.31 8.21
C ASN A 308 18.68 -19.12 7.28
N ALA A 309 20.00 -19.03 7.50
CA ALA A 309 21.01 -19.65 6.65
C ALA A 309 20.88 -21.19 6.57
N ASP A 310 20.28 -21.81 7.59
CA ASP A 310 20.03 -23.25 7.66
C ASP A 310 19.03 -23.76 6.60
N VAL A 311 18.12 -22.89 6.14
CA VAL A 311 17.12 -23.22 5.11
C VAL A 311 17.43 -22.62 3.74
N ALA A 312 18.46 -21.75 3.63
CA ALA A 312 18.80 -21.05 2.39
C ALA A 312 19.10 -22.00 1.20
N PHE A 313 19.61 -23.21 1.48
CA PHE A 313 19.91 -24.24 0.46
C PHE A 313 18.76 -25.22 0.21
N SER A 314 17.59 -24.99 0.83
CA SER A 314 16.39 -25.74 0.49
C SER A 314 15.78 -25.19 -0.81
N GLU A 315 15.00 -26.02 -1.50
CA GLU A 315 14.25 -25.55 -2.69
C GLU A 315 13.22 -24.48 -2.28
N VAL A 316 12.36 -24.84 -1.33
CA VAL A 316 11.25 -24.04 -0.85
C VAL A 316 10.98 -24.37 0.62
N TRP A 317 10.66 -23.35 1.40
CA TRP A 317 10.16 -23.51 2.76
C TRP A 317 8.94 -22.62 2.98
N SER A 318 8.22 -22.90 4.05
CA SER A 318 7.08 -22.12 4.49
C SER A 318 7.38 -21.48 5.85
N TRP A 319 6.38 -20.90 6.46
CA TRP A 319 6.48 -20.26 7.76
C TRP A 319 5.23 -20.52 8.60
N LYS A 320 5.39 -20.46 9.92
CA LYS A 320 4.30 -20.44 10.89
C LYS A 320 4.41 -19.18 11.74
N TYR A 321 3.26 -18.63 12.12
CA TYR A 321 3.21 -17.54 13.09
C TYR A 321 2.99 -18.12 14.49
N GLU A 322 4.05 -18.20 15.28
CA GLU A 322 4.04 -18.80 16.61
C GLU A 322 4.72 -17.88 17.62
N ASN A 323 4.15 -17.78 18.83
CA ASN A 323 4.69 -16.95 19.93
C ASN A 323 4.96 -15.48 19.53
N GLY A 324 4.10 -14.92 18.66
CA GLY A 324 4.21 -13.54 18.22
C GLY A 324 5.28 -13.27 17.16
N GLY A 325 5.76 -14.29 16.44
CA GLY A 325 6.72 -14.11 15.36
C GLY A 325 6.63 -15.17 14.26
N TYR A 326 7.16 -14.83 13.09
CA TYR A 326 7.30 -15.74 11.96
C TYR A 326 8.49 -16.67 12.20
N ARG A 327 8.27 -17.97 12.00
CA ARG A 327 9.29 -19.02 12.10
C ARG A 327 9.28 -19.85 10.85
N THR A 328 10.46 -20.27 10.39
CA THR A 328 10.58 -21.22 9.27
C THR A 328 9.87 -22.52 9.61
N ALA A 329 9.25 -23.12 8.59
CA ALA A 329 8.58 -24.41 8.68
C ALA A 329 8.75 -25.15 7.35
N SER A 330 8.72 -26.47 7.37
CA SER A 330 8.64 -27.22 6.11
C SER A 330 7.28 -26.98 5.45
N LEU A 331 7.23 -26.87 4.12
CA LEU A 331 5.96 -26.70 3.40
C LEU A 331 5.01 -27.90 3.62
N ALA A 332 5.55 -29.10 3.80
CA ALA A 332 4.76 -30.28 4.14
C ALA A 332 4.03 -30.16 5.49
N GLU A 333 4.52 -29.34 6.43
CA GLU A 333 3.84 -29.08 7.70
C GLU A 333 2.71 -28.06 7.60
N THR A 334 2.79 -27.14 6.63
CA THR A 334 1.79 -26.08 6.43
C THR A 334 0.77 -26.43 5.36
N SER A 335 1.02 -27.49 4.58
CA SER A 335 0.16 -27.94 3.50
C SER A 335 -0.50 -29.28 3.78
N ALA A 336 -1.80 -29.39 3.48
CA ALA A 336 -2.51 -30.66 3.49
C ALA A 336 -2.28 -31.50 2.22
N THR A 337 -1.74 -30.88 1.16
CA THR A 337 -1.67 -31.48 -0.20
C THR A 337 -0.31 -31.33 -0.87
N SER A 338 0.53 -30.38 -0.46
CA SER A 338 1.86 -30.14 -1.01
C SER A 338 2.89 -31.03 -0.31
N THR A 339 3.46 -31.97 -1.04
CA THR A 339 4.49 -32.91 -0.55
C THR A 339 5.85 -32.68 -1.20
N GLU A 340 5.96 -31.72 -2.12
CA GLU A 340 7.09 -31.57 -3.05
C GLU A 340 8.12 -30.53 -2.59
N SER A 341 8.43 -30.45 -1.29
CA SER A 341 9.44 -29.50 -0.75
C SER A 341 10.77 -30.14 -0.37
N ASN A 342 10.90 -31.46 -0.52
CA ASN A 342 12.06 -32.24 -0.05
C ASN A 342 12.96 -32.75 -1.19
N ALA A 343 12.81 -32.20 -2.40
CA ALA A 343 13.68 -32.52 -3.53
C ALA A 343 14.86 -31.54 -3.57
N VAL A 344 16.07 -32.07 -3.76
CA VAL A 344 17.21 -31.23 -4.15
C VAL A 344 17.08 -30.98 -5.64
N GLN A 345 16.75 -29.75 -6.02
CA GLN A 345 16.59 -29.33 -7.41
C GLN A 345 17.71 -28.39 -7.85
N LEU A 346 17.74 -28.05 -9.14
CA LEU A 346 18.68 -27.07 -9.69
C LEU A 346 18.67 -25.76 -8.87
N TRP A 347 17.48 -25.37 -8.41
CA TRP A 347 17.21 -24.14 -7.68
C TRP A 347 17.77 -24.14 -6.25
N SER A 348 17.94 -25.31 -5.62
CA SER A 348 18.50 -25.47 -4.26
C SER A 348 19.95 -24.99 -4.12
N HIS A 349 20.63 -24.73 -5.24
CA HIS A 349 22.06 -24.38 -5.28
C HIS A 349 22.31 -22.89 -5.56
N ALA A 350 21.27 -22.06 -5.66
CA ALA A 350 21.41 -20.66 -6.11
C ALA A 350 22.37 -19.83 -5.24
N PHE A 351 22.32 -20.00 -3.92
CA PHE A 351 23.19 -19.26 -2.98
C PHE A 351 24.67 -19.70 -3.00
N ILE A 352 25.04 -20.79 -3.69
CA ILE A 352 26.46 -21.14 -3.87
C ILE A 352 27.19 -20.07 -4.69
N ALA A 353 26.47 -19.40 -5.60
CA ALA A 353 27.04 -18.41 -6.51
C ALA A 353 26.93 -16.96 -6.00
N VAL A 354 26.27 -16.71 -4.86
CA VAL A 354 26.05 -15.36 -4.33
C VAL A 354 27.02 -15.10 -3.17
N PRO A 355 27.95 -14.13 -3.29
CA PRO A 355 28.81 -13.72 -2.18
C PRO A 355 27.96 -13.15 -1.04
N GLY A 356 28.26 -13.53 0.20
CA GLY A 356 27.65 -12.93 1.37
C GLY A 356 28.07 -11.46 1.55
N PRO A 357 27.38 -10.70 2.41
CA PRO A 357 27.55 -9.25 2.53
C PRO A 357 28.94 -8.80 3.00
N THR A 358 29.77 -9.71 3.53
CA THR A 358 31.17 -9.46 3.94
C THR A 358 32.21 -10.08 3.00
N GLY A 359 31.81 -10.63 1.86
CA GLY A 359 32.69 -11.22 0.85
C GLY A 359 33.06 -12.71 1.04
N GLY A 360 32.53 -13.37 2.08
CA GLY A 360 32.57 -14.83 2.25
C GLY A 360 31.37 -15.53 1.60
N THR A 361 31.35 -16.87 1.53
CA THR A 361 30.14 -17.59 1.03
C THR A 361 29.12 -17.80 2.13
N LEU A 362 27.84 -17.96 1.79
CA LEU A 362 26.80 -18.28 2.79
C LEU A 362 27.07 -19.60 3.54
N LEU A 363 27.93 -20.46 3.00
CA LEU A 363 28.38 -21.73 3.61
C LEU A 363 29.39 -21.52 4.76
N GLU A 364 29.95 -20.32 4.90
CA GLU A 364 30.94 -19.96 5.93
C GLU A 364 30.33 -19.19 7.11
N LEU A 365 29.05 -18.85 7.02
CA LEU A 365 28.23 -18.23 8.08
C LEU A 365 27.52 -19.31 8.89
#